data_AF-A0A2Z6V2L6-F1
#
_entry.id   AF-A0A2Z6V2L6-F1
#
_cell.length_a   1.000
_cell.length_b   1.000
_cell.length_c   1.000
_cell.angle_alpha   90.00
_cell.angle_beta   90.00
_cell.angle_gamma   90.00
#
_symmetry.space_group_name_H-M   'P 1'
#
loop_
_entity.id
_entity.type
_entity.pdbx_description
1 polymer ?
#
loop_
_entity_poly.entity_id
_entity_poly.type
_entity_poly.pdbx_seq_one_letter_code
_entity_poly.pdbx_strand_id
1 'polypeptide(L)'
;MTTKQEYYQIFRSAKKPTDPDTLAVLTYFGNDDKYFFLNSVDGRSFLGQAAHFMRELCLENDGDLTLILAKTQETLEPLCPPNLCDFDKVDWVYIGLNFLWGELFDEVNDWG
;
A
#
# COMPACT_ATOMS: atom_id res chain seq x y z
N MET A 1 -0.04 14.32 -16.64
CA MET A 1 -0.49 13.10 -15.93
C MET A 1 -0.42 13.46 -14.45
N THR A 2 -1.49 13.31 -13.69
CA THR A 2 -1.44 13.56 -12.22
C THR A 2 -0.84 12.34 -11.53
N THR A 3 -0.24 12.50 -10.35
CA THR A 3 0.38 11.36 -9.63
C THR A 3 -0.60 10.22 -9.35
N LYS A 4 -1.88 10.56 -9.14
CA LYS A 4 -3.01 9.62 -9.09
C LYS A 4 -3.14 8.77 -10.36
N GLN A 5 -3.03 9.38 -11.54
CA GLN A 5 -3.11 8.68 -12.83
C GLN A 5 -1.89 7.77 -13.03
N GLU A 6 -0.70 8.21 -12.63
CA GLU A 6 0.53 7.42 -12.71
C GLU A 6 0.44 6.18 -11.81
N TYR A 7 -0.02 6.36 -10.56
CA TYR A 7 -0.32 5.27 -9.63
C TYR A 7 -1.26 4.23 -10.25
N TYR A 8 -2.41 4.66 -10.79
CA TYR A 8 -3.36 3.71 -11.38
C TYR A 8 -2.80 2.99 -12.61
N GLN A 9 -1.99 3.67 -13.42
CA GLN A 9 -1.34 3.04 -14.57
C GLN A 9 -0.35 1.95 -14.15
N ILE A 10 0.48 2.24 -13.14
CA ILE A 10 1.45 1.29 -12.60
C ILE A 10 0.71 0.12 -11.93
N PHE A 11 -0.26 0.39 -11.07
CA PHE A 11 -1.00 -0.66 -10.35
C PHE A 11 -1.76 -1.60 -11.30
N ARG A 12 -2.40 -1.07 -12.35
CA ARG A 12 -3.08 -1.90 -13.37
C ARG A 12 -2.11 -2.75 -14.19
N SER A 13 -0.87 -2.30 -14.34
CA SER A 13 0.16 -2.98 -15.13
C SER A 13 1.02 -3.93 -14.27
N ALA A 14 0.96 -3.79 -12.95
CA ALA A 14 1.70 -4.63 -12.01
C ALA A 14 1.21 -6.08 -12.11
N LYS A 15 2.16 -7.01 -12.27
CA LYS A 15 1.86 -8.43 -12.29
C LYS A 15 1.49 -8.86 -10.89
N LYS A 16 0.32 -9.47 -10.72
CA LYS A 16 -0.07 -10.07 -9.44
C LYS A 16 0.99 -11.08 -8.98
N PRO A 17 1.47 -11.00 -7.73
CA PRO A 17 2.48 -11.90 -7.22
C PRO A 17 1.94 -13.32 -7.13
N THR A 18 2.83 -14.27 -7.34
CA THR A 18 2.56 -15.71 -7.17
C THR A 18 3.54 -16.36 -6.21
N ASP A 19 4.54 -15.60 -5.76
CA ASP A 19 5.52 -16.06 -4.78
C ASP A 19 4.87 -16.11 -3.38
N PRO A 20 5.22 -17.11 -2.56
CA PRO A 20 4.56 -17.35 -1.29
C PRO A 20 4.83 -16.26 -0.25
N ASP A 21 6.00 -15.61 -0.28
CA ASP A 21 6.39 -14.62 0.72
C ASP A 21 5.57 -13.33 0.56
N THR A 22 5.39 -12.83 -0.66
CA THR A 22 4.52 -11.68 -0.94
C THR A 22 3.06 -12.00 -0.65
N LEU A 23 2.60 -13.20 -1.01
CA LEU A 23 1.23 -13.63 -0.71
C LEU A 23 0.96 -13.73 0.80
N ALA A 24 1.94 -14.14 1.60
CA ALA A 24 1.84 -14.17 3.05
C ALA A 24 1.65 -12.76 3.64
N VAL A 25 2.44 -11.78 3.18
CA VAL A 25 2.30 -10.37 3.59
C VAL A 25 0.96 -9.79 3.14
N LEU A 26 0.56 -10.02 1.89
CA LEU A 26 -0.76 -9.62 1.38
C LEU A 26 -1.89 -10.18 2.22
N THR A 27 -1.81 -11.45 2.59
CA THR A 27 -2.84 -12.12 3.40
C THR A 27 -2.85 -11.58 4.83
N TYR A 28 -1.68 -11.36 5.43
CA TYR A 28 -1.56 -10.84 6.79
C TYR A 28 -2.18 -9.45 6.91
N PHE A 29 -1.75 -8.53 6.04
CA PHE A 29 -2.33 -7.20 6.02
C PHE A 29 -3.74 -7.18 5.43
N GLY A 30 -4.13 -8.19 4.66
CA GLY A 30 -5.45 -8.44 4.04
C GLY A 30 -6.53 -8.97 4.96
N ASN A 31 -6.19 -9.30 6.21
CA ASN A 31 -7.14 -9.89 7.14
C ASN A 31 -8.02 -8.81 7.80
N ASP A 32 -9.26 -8.79 7.33
CA ASP A 32 -10.33 -7.87 7.69
C ASP A 32 -10.76 -7.90 9.17
N ASP A 33 -10.47 -8.96 9.93
CA ASP A 33 -10.88 -9.07 11.35
C ASP A 33 -10.24 -8.04 12.29
N LYS A 34 -9.35 -7.16 11.81
CA LYS A 34 -8.55 -6.28 12.68
C LYS A 34 -8.88 -4.79 12.64
N TYR A 35 -9.11 -4.11 11.51
CA TYR A 35 -9.53 -2.68 11.46
C TYR A 35 -10.07 -2.31 10.06
N PHE A 36 -11.22 -1.65 9.96
CA PHE A 36 -11.88 -1.36 8.67
C PHE A 36 -12.03 0.14 8.37
N PHE A 37 -11.64 0.56 7.15
CA PHE A 37 -12.20 1.70 6.44
C PHE A 37 -12.94 1.22 5.18
N LEU A 38 -13.86 2.03 4.63
CA LEU A 38 -14.57 1.74 3.39
C LEU A 38 -13.96 2.55 2.24
N ASN A 39 -13.59 1.87 1.15
CA ASN A 39 -13.24 2.51 -0.11
C ASN A 39 -14.47 3.22 -0.68
N SER A 40 -14.39 4.55 -0.86
CA SER A 40 -15.48 5.37 -1.38
C SER A 40 -15.78 5.13 -2.86
N VAL A 41 -14.85 4.53 -3.61
CA VAL A 41 -14.95 4.34 -5.06
C VAL A 41 -15.68 3.04 -5.43
N ASP A 42 -15.45 1.96 -4.69
CA ASP A 42 -16.02 0.64 -4.99
C ASP A 42 -16.76 -0.02 -3.80
N GLY A 43 -16.84 0.68 -2.66
CA GLY A 43 -17.55 0.21 -1.47
C GLY A 43 -16.91 -0.97 -0.75
N ARG A 44 -15.70 -1.39 -1.17
CA ARG A 44 -14.98 -2.51 -0.55
C ARG A 44 -14.28 -2.04 0.72
N SER A 45 -14.24 -2.91 1.72
CA SER A 45 -13.42 -2.72 2.92
C SER A 45 -11.93 -2.65 2.55
N PHE A 46 -11.18 -1.74 3.19
CA PHE A 46 -9.72 -1.76 3.21
C PHE A 46 -9.16 -1.41 4.62
N LEU A 47 -8.57 -2.41 5.27
CA LEU A 47 -7.27 -2.52 5.96
C LEU A 47 -6.72 -1.29 6.71
N GLY A 48 -7.21 -1.06 7.93
CA GLY A 48 -6.99 0.17 8.69
C GLY A 48 -5.60 0.42 9.28
N GLN A 49 -4.62 -0.50 9.21
CA GLN A 49 -3.25 -0.22 9.70
C GLN A 49 -2.25 0.01 8.57
N ALA A 50 -2.05 -0.96 7.66
CA ALA A 50 -1.12 -0.79 6.54
C ALA A 50 -1.52 0.41 5.66
N ALA A 51 -2.81 0.56 5.35
CA ALA A 51 -3.27 1.67 4.54
C ALA A 51 -3.11 3.02 5.27
N HIS A 52 -3.27 3.06 6.60
CA HIS A 52 -2.99 4.27 7.39
C HIS A 52 -1.52 4.67 7.28
N PHE A 53 -0.57 3.74 7.44
CA PHE A 53 0.84 4.05 7.26
C PHE A 53 1.19 4.44 5.81
N MET A 54 0.55 3.83 4.81
CA MET A 54 0.70 4.24 3.41
C MET A 54 0.13 5.64 3.15
N ARG A 55 -0.95 6.02 3.84
CA ARG A 55 -1.48 7.40 3.84
C ARG A 55 -0.49 8.40 4.40
N GLU A 56 0.05 8.13 5.59
CA GLU A 56 1.04 9.02 6.21
C GLU A 56 2.28 9.15 5.32
N LEU A 57 2.79 8.05 4.75
CA LEU A 57 3.86 8.12 3.75
C LEU A 57 3.49 8.97 2.54
N CYS A 58 2.25 8.88 2.05
CA CYS A 58 1.81 9.68 0.93
C CYS A 58 1.83 11.17 1.23
N LEU A 59 1.35 11.57 2.41
CA LEU A 59 1.36 12.96 2.87
C LEU A 59 2.78 13.47 3.17
N GLU A 60 3.61 12.67 3.85
CA GLU A 60 4.98 13.04 4.22
C GLU A 60 5.90 13.25 3.01
N ASN A 61 5.57 12.65 1.87
CA ASN A 61 6.37 12.70 0.65
C ASN A 61 5.67 13.48 -0.47
N ASP A 62 4.69 14.33 -0.15
CA ASP A 62 3.95 15.18 -1.11
C ASP A 62 3.41 14.39 -2.32
N GLY A 63 2.99 13.15 -2.07
CA GLY A 63 2.50 12.24 -3.11
C GLY A 63 3.57 11.70 -4.06
N ASP A 64 4.88 11.84 -3.80
CA ASP A 64 5.93 11.23 -4.64
C ASP A 64 5.88 9.70 -4.53
N LEU A 65 5.29 9.09 -5.56
CA LEU A 65 5.10 7.64 -5.64
C LEU A 65 6.42 6.87 -5.57
N THR A 66 7.52 7.41 -6.08
CA THR A 66 8.82 6.71 -6.05
C THR A 66 9.35 6.62 -4.62
N LEU A 67 9.28 7.73 -3.87
CA LEU A 67 9.71 7.77 -2.48
C LEU A 67 8.83 6.92 -1.57
N ILE A 68 7.50 6.97 -1.77
CA ILE A 68 6.54 6.13 -1.05
C ILE A 68 6.87 4.65 -1.25
N LEU A 69 7.03 4.22 -2.50
CA LEU A 69 7.30 2.82 -2.81
C LEU A 69 8.67 2.37 -2.26
N ALA A 70 9.70 3.22 -2.32
CA ALA A 70 11.01 2.94 -1.77
C ALA A 70 11.02 2.76 -0.24
N LYS A 71 10.11 3.43 0.48
CA LYS A 71 9.97 3.35 1.94
C LYS A 71 9.03 2.25 2.43
N THR A 72 8.28 1.61 1.54
CA THR A 72 7.22 0.65 1.91
C THR A 72 7.72 -0.45 2.83
N GLN A 73 8.87 -1.06 2.52
CA GLN A 73 9.44 -2.13 3.35
C GLN A 73 9.75 -1.64 4.76
N GLU A 74 10.53 -0.57 4.88
CA GLU A 74 10.92 0.02 6.18
C GLU A 74 9.70 0.37 7.04
N THR A 75 8.62 0.83 6.40
CA THR A 75 7.40 1.24 7.10
C THR A 75 6.51 0.06 7.51
N LEU A 76 6.33 -0.94 6.65
CA LEU A 76 5.36 -2.00 6.88
C LEU A 76 5.97 -3.26 7.49
N GLU A 77 7.21 -3.62 7.18
CA GLU A 77 7.87 -4.82 7.72
C GLU A 77 7.83 -4.91 9.26
N PRO A 78 8.07 -3.83 10.03
CA PRO A 78 8.00 -3.89 11.50
C PRO A 78 6.62 -4.22 12.06
N LEU A 79 5.56 -4.11 11.25
CA LEU A 79 4.18 -4.45 11.63
C LEU A 79 3.86 -5.93 11.43
N CYS A 80 4.73 -6.66 10.72
CA CYS A 80 4.60 -8.09 10.47
C CYS A 80 5.21 -8.92 11.62
N PRO A 81 4.66 -10.10 11.94
CA PRO A 81 5.33 -11.06 12.82
C PRO A 81 6.67 -11.49 12.22
N PRO A 82 7.74 -11.63 13.02
CA PRO A 82 9.09 -11.92 12.52
C PRO A 82 9.23 -13.29 11.85
N ASN A 83 8.25 -14.18 12.01
CA ASN A 83 8.20 -15.53 11.43
C ASN A 83 7.14 -15.67 10.32
N LEU A 84 6.63 -14.56 9.78
CA LEU A 84 5.59 -14.57 8.75
C LEU A 84 6.08 -15.17 7.43
N CYS A 85 7.24 -14.72 6.93
CA CYS A 85 7.84 -15.14 5.66
C CYS A 85 9.31 -14.69 5.57
N ASP A 86 9.96 -14.90 4.43
CA ASP A 86 11.27 -14.31 4.11
C ASP A 86 11.09 -12.91 3.52
N PHE A 87 11.25 -11.87 4.34
CA PHE A 87 10.97 -10.48 3.95
C PHE A 87 11.88 -9.95 2.83
N ASP A 88 13.07 -10.52 2.64
CA ASP A 88 13.98 -10.15 1.55
C ASP A 88 13.46 -10.61 0.18
N LYS A 89 12.49 -11.53 0.15
CA LYS A 89 11.86 -12.04 -1.09
C LYS A 89 10.53 -11.39 -1.43
N VAL A 90 10.01 -10.55 -0.53
CA VAL A 90 8.71 -9.90 -0.70
C VAL A 90 8.82 -8.79 -1.76
N ASP A 91 7.87 -8.77 -2.69
CA ASP A 91 7.67 -7.64 -3.60
C ASP A 91 6.99 -6.48 -2.85
N TRP A 92 7.80 -5.72 -2.11
CA TRP A 92 7.34 -4.57 -1.34
C TRP A 92 6.76 -3.46 -2.21
N VAL A 93 7.14 -3.37 -3.49
CA VAL A 93 6.53 -2.43 -4.42
C VAL A 93 5.07 -2.82 -4.67
N TYR A 94 4.80 -4.11 -4.91
CA TYR A 94 3.44 -4.59 -5.06
C TYR A 94 2.63 -4.40 -3.77
N ILE A 95 3.21 -4.68 -2.59
CA ILE A 95 2.55 -4.41 -1.31
C ILE A 95 2.18 -2.92 -1.22
N GLY A 96 3.14 -2.02 -1.45
CA GLY A 96 2.92 -0.58 -1.38
C GLY A 96 1.80 -0.15 -2.33
N LEU A 97 1.82 -0.60 -3.58
CA LEU A 97 0.77 -0.30 -4.56
C LEU A 97 -0.61 -0.86 -4.16
N ASN A 98 -0.66 -2.04 -3.54
CA ASN A 98 -1.90 -2.69 -3.13
C ASN A 98 -2.55 -2.00 -1.92
N PHE A 99 -1.75 -1.44 -1.02
CA PHE A 99 -2.22 -0.78 0.21
C PHE A 99 -2.30 0.74 0.14
N LEU A 100 -1.64 1.35 -0.84
CA LEU A 100 -1.83 2.75 -1.21
C LEU A 100 -3.13 2.88 -2.01
N TRP A 101 -4.00 3.83 -1.67
CA TRP A 101 -5.24 4.10 -2.41
C TRP A 101 -5.16 5.42 -3.17
N GLY A 102 -5.66 5.43 -4.41
CA GLY A 102 -5.50 6.55 -5.33
C GLY A 102 -6.10 7.89 -4.86
N GLU A 103 -7.10 7.85 -3.99
CA GLU A 103 -7.73 9.07 -3.43
C GLU A 103 -6.80 9.83 -2.45
N LEU A 104 -5.75 9.20 -1.93
CA LEU A 104 -4.73 9.89 -1.12
C LEU A 104 -4.05 11.02 -1.86
N PHE A 105 -3.84 10.85 -3.16
CA PHE A 105 -3.21 11.87 -3.97
C PHE A 105 -4.11 13.09 -4.19
N ASP A 106 -5.43 12.95 -4.00
CA ASP A 106 -6.32 14.12 -3.99
C ASP A 106 -6.21 14.85 -2.65
N GLU A 107 -6.10 14.12 -1.52
CA GLU A 107 -5.87 14.71 -0.19
C GLU A 107 -4.58 15.53 -0.13
N VAL A 108 -3.50 15.08 -0.77
CA VAL A 108 -2.24 15.85 -0.89
C VAL A 108 -2.48 17.20 -1.57
N ASN A 109 -3.29 17.21 -2.63
CA ASN A 109 -3.59 18.45 -3.38
C ASN A 109 -4.52 19.39 -2.61
N ASP A 110 -5.36 18.87 -1.71
CA ASP A 110 -6.24 19.67 -0.87
C ASP A 110 -5.52 20.28 0.35
N TRP A 111 -4.33 19.79 0.70
CA TRP A 111 -3.49 20.27 1.81
C TRP A 111 -2.42 21.28 1.39
N GLY A 112 -2.17 21.46 0.08
CA GLY A 112 -1.22 22.43 -0.48
C GLY A 112 -1.86 23.73 -0.97
#